data_AF-A0A6J4UTS3-F1
#
_entry.id   AF-A0A6J4UTS3-F1
#
_cell.length_a   1.000
_cell.length_b   1.000
_cell.length_c   1.000
_cell.angle_alpha   90.00
_cell.angle_beta   90.00
_cell.angle_gamma   90.00
#
_symmetry.space_group_name_H-M   'P 1'
#
loop_
_entity.id
_entity.type
_entity.pdbx_description
1 polymer ?
#
loop_
_entity_poly.entity_id
_entity_poly.type
_entity_poly.pdbx_seq_one_letter_code
_entity_poly.pdbx_strand_id
1 'polypeptide(L)' 'MTDAANPPDAPLARLSALAARGFADPDEAIAAVLVLVRDLLGVSTALVVRRDGDTWNAAHVADAAFGLFPGATLPWQDTF' A
#
# COMPACT_ATOMS: atom_id res chain seq x y z
N MET A 1 -35.70 7.71 1.08
CA MET A 1 -35.01 6.95 0.02
C MET A 1 -33.91 7.87 -0.50
N THR A 2 -32.82 7.96 0.25
CA THR A 2 -31.68 8.81 -0.10
C THR A 2 -30.67 7.88 -0.76
N ASP A 3 -30.62 7.98 -2.08
CA ASP A 3 -29.61 7.40 -2.93
C ASP A 3 -28.27 8.10 -2.61
N ALA A 4 -27.60 7.62 -1.55
CA ALA A 4 -26.21 7.97 -1.31
C ALA A 4 -25.42 7.15 -2.33
N ALA A 5 -25.28 7.71 -3.52
CA ALA A 5 -24.44 7.23 -4.60
C ALA A 5 -23.08 6.84 -4.03
N ASN A 6 -22.90 5.55 -3.81
CA ASN A 6 -21.59 4.94 -3.63
C ASN A 6 -20.96 5.05 -5.02
N PRO A 7 -19.98 5.92 -5.30
CA PRO A 7 -19.63 6.17 -6.70
C PRO A 7 -18.97 4.90 -7.26
N PRO A 8 -19.60 4.24 -8.26
CA PRO A 8 -19.03 3.06 -8.90
C PRO A 8 -17.82 3.39 -9.79
N ASP A 9 -17.37 4.66 -9.79
CA ASP A 9 -16.23 5.18 -10.55
C ASP A 9 -14.92 5.33 -9.72
N ALA A 10 -14.95 5.03 -8.41
CA ALA A 10 -13.86 5.42 -7.51
C ALA A 10 -12.49 4.72 -7.76
N PRO A 11 -12.41 3.40 -8.05
CA PRO A 11 -11.12 2.71 -8.24
C PRO A 11 -10.32 3.20 -9.46
N LEU A 12 -10.97 3.25 -10.62
CA LEU A 12 -10.34 3.67 -11.88
C LEU A 12 -9.97 5.14 -11.84
N ALA A 13 -10.83 6.00 -11.28
CA ALA A 13 -10.51 7.42 -11.09
C ALA A 13 -9.28 7.62 -10.19
N ARG A 14 -9.15 6.84 -9.11
CA ARG A 14 -7.96 6.88 -8.23
C ARG A 14 -6.69 6.39 -8.93
N LEU A 15 -6.79 5.33 -9.74
CA LEU A 15 -5.68 4.86 -10.58
C LEU A 15 -5.27 5.93 -11.60
N SER A 16 -6.23 6.55 -12.28
CA SER A 16 -5.95 7.63 -13.23
C SER A 16 -5.33 8.85 -12.56
N ALA A 17 -5.80 9.23 -11.36
CA ALA A 17 -5.22 10.33 -10.59
C ALA A 17 -3.78 10.01 -10.14
N LEU A 18 -3.50 8.76 -9.76
CA LEU A 18 -2.15 8.32 -9.43
C LEU A 18 -1.23 8.37 -10.66
N ALA A 19 -1.70 7.94 -11.82
CA ALA A 19 -0.92 7.97 -13.06
C ALA A 19 -0.62 9.39 -13.56
N ALA A 20 -1.50 10.36 -13.29
CA ALA A 20 -1.32 11.76 -13.64
C ALA A 20 -0.46 12.54 -12.63
N ARG A 21 -0.12 11.93 -11.48
CA ARG A 21 0.66 12.58 -10.42
C ARG A 21 2.14 12.61 -10.78
N GLY A 22 2.76 13.78 -10.65
CA GLY A 22 4.21 13.89 -10.63
C GLY A 22 4.75 13.46 -9.26
N PHE A 23 5.75 12.59 -9.26
CA PHE A 23 6.46 12.16 -8.05
C PHE A 23 7.85 12.80 -8.02
N ALA A 24 8.28 13.24 -6.84
CA ALA A 24 9.61 13.82 -6.66
C ALA A 24 10.72 12.76 -6.80
N ASP A 25 10.44 11.53 -6.36
CA ASP A 25 11.36 10.40 -6.38
C ASP A 25 10.61 9.05 -6.44
N PRO A 26 11.33 7.93 -6.67
CA PRO A 26 10.72 6.60 -6.72
C PRO A 26 10.08 6.15 -5.39
N ASP A 27 10.59 6.61 -4.24
CA ASP A 27 10.09 6.18 -2.93
C ASP A 27 8.69 6.76 -2.68
N GLU A 28 8.46 8.01 -3.06
CA GLU A 28 7.14 8.65 -3.05
C GLU A 28 6.16 7.90 -3.96
N ALA A 29 6.59 7.51 -5.16
CA ALA A 29 5.78 6.75 -6.09
C ALA A 29 5.37 5.38 -5.52
N ILE A 30 6.33 4.64 -4.95
CA ILE A 30 6.07 3.32 -4.36
C ILE A 30 5.10 3.44 -3.17
N ALA A 31 5.29 4.44 -2.30
CA ALA A 31 4.40 4.67 -1.18
C ALA A 31 2.96 4.95 -1.64
N ALA A 32 2.79 5.82 -2.65
CA ALA A 32 1.46 6.15 -3.18
C ALA A 32 0.79 4.94 -3.86
N VAL A 33 1.55 4.13 -4.60
CA VAL A 33 1.06 2.87 -5.18
C VAL A 33 0.64 1.90 -4.08
N LEU A 34 1.43 1.73 -3.02
CA LEU A 34 1.11 0.82 -1.93
C LEU A 34 -0.19 1.21 -1.20
N VAL A 35 -0.39 2.50 -0.94
CA VAL A 35 -1.64 3.00 -0.36
C VAL A 35 -2.82 2.69 -1.28
N LEU A 36 -2.66 2.93 -2.58
CA LEU A 36 -3.71 2.62 -3.55
C LEU A 36 -4.01 1.12 -3.59
N VAL A 37 -3.00 0.26 -3.65
CA VAL A 37 -3.17 -1.20 -3.65
C VAL A 37 -3.88 -1.67 -2.39
N ARG A 38 -3.47 -1.17 -1.22
CA ARG A 38 -4.12 -1.47 0.07
C ARG A 38 -5.61 -1.16 0.00
N ASP A 39 -5.95 0.06 -0.41
CA ASP A 39 -7.32 0.55 -0.45
C ASP A 39 -8.17 -0.17 -1.51
N LEU A 40 -7.58 -0.50 -2.67
CA LEU A 40 -8.26 -1.21 -3.77
C LEU A 40 -8.55 -2.67 -3.43
N LEU A 41 -7.61 -3.34 -2.75
CA LEU A 41 -7.76 -4.73 -2.35
C LEU A 41 -8.51 -4.88 -1.02
N GLY A 42 -8.79 -3.79 -0.32
CA GLY A 42 -9.46 -3.80 0.98
C GLY A 42 -8.65 -4.53 2.06
N VAL A 43 -7.33 -4.56 1.93
CA VAL A 43 -6.43 -5.16 2.93
C VAL A 43 -5.98 -4.11 3.94
N SER A 44 -5.68 -4.51 5.18
CA SER A 44 -5.26 -3.56 6.22
C SER A 44 -3.85 -3.01 5.99
N THR A 45 -3.02 -3.78 5.28
CA THR A 45 -1.58 -3.53 5.18
C THR A 45 -1.05 -4.02 3.84
N ALA A 46 -0.22 -3.19 3.20
CA ALA A 46 0.56 -3.56 2.02
C ALA A 46 2.03 -3.19 2.23
N LEU A 47 2.93 -4.08 1.80
CA LEU A 47 4.37 -3.95 2.03
C LEU A 47 5.14 -4.23 0.75
N VAL A 48 6.22 -3.49 0.50
CA VAL A 48 7.33 -3.94 -0.36
C VAL A 48 8.43 -4.41 0.57
N VAL A 49 8.85 -5.66 0.42
CA VAL A 49 9.84 -6.30 1.29
C VAL A 49 11.06 -6.73 0.49
N ARG A 50 12.23 -6.67 1.13
CA ARG A 50 13.45 -7.33 0.67
C ARG A 50 13.70 -8.54 1.57
N ARG A 51 13.85 -9.71 0.96
CA ARG A 51 14.28 -10.91 1.69
C ARG A 51 15.77 -10.84 1.97
N ASP A 52 16.16 -11.13 3.20
CA ASP A 52 17.54 -11.33 3.61
C ASP A 52 17.61 -12.56 4.51
N GLY A 53 18.06 -13.69 3.94
CA GLY A 53 18.00 -15.01 4.57
C GLY A 53 16.58 -15.38 5.02
N ASP A 54 16.41 -15.48 6.35
CA ASP A 54 15.17 -15.85 7.04
C ASP A 54 14.39 -14.64 7.54
N THR A 55 14.73 -13.44 7.07
CA THR A 55 14.03 -12.21 7.42
C THR A 55 13.47 -11.50 6.19
N TRP A 56 12.33 -10.86 6.38
CA TRP A 56 11.81 -9.84 5.50
C TRP A 56 12.10 -8.47 6.10
N ASN A 57 12.69 -7.59 5.30
CA ASN A 57 12.88 -6.19 5.67
C ASN A 57 11.89 -5.35 4.87
N ALA A 58 10.94 -4.71 5.56
CA ALA A 58 9.94 -3.87 4.93
C ALA A 58 10.59 -2.58 4.42
N ALA A 59 10.81 -2.48 3.12
CA ALA A 59 11.39 -1.29 2.50
C ALA A 59 10.36 -0.16 2.41
N HIS A 60 9.11 -0.49 2.07
CA HIS A 60 8.00 0.46 2.02
C HIS A 60 6.76 -0.15 2.65
N VAL A 61 5.99 0.69 3.36
CA VAL A 61 4.87 0.26 4.18
C VAL A 61 3.68 1.20 3.97
N ALA A 62 2.53 0.61 3.66
CA ALA A 62 1.23 1.25 3.82
C ALA A 62 0.42 0.42 4.83
N ASP A 63 0.46 0.82 6.09
CA ASP A 63 -0.18 0.11 7.19
C ASP A 63 -1.25 0.97 7.87
N ALA A 64 -2.37 0.33 8.22
CA ALA A 64 -3.45 0.96 8.98
C ALA A 64 -3.82 0.19 10.26
N ALA A 65 -3.16 -0.93 10.57
CA ALA A 65 -3.62 -1.84 11.62
C ALA A 65 -2.53 -2.35 12.57
N PHE A 66 -1.30 -2.56 12.11
CA PHE A 66 -0.30 -3.32 12.87
C PHE A 66 0.83 -2.45 13.45
N GLY A 67 0.84 -1.15 13.17
CA GLY A 67 1.89 -0.23 13.61
C GLY A 67 3.22 -0.46 12.89
N LEU A 68 3.19 -0.99 11.66
CA LEU A 68 4.39 -1.26 10.88
C LEU A 68 4.96 0.02 10.28
N PHE A 69 6.29 0.05 10.14
CA PHE A 69 7.04 1.17 9.60
C PHE A 69 8.15 0.69 8.66
N PRO A 70 8.59 1.52 7.69
CA PRO A 70 9.74 1.21 6.86
C PRO A 70 10.97 0.89 7.71
N GLY A 71 11.68 -0.18 7.36
CA GLY A 71 12.79 -0.74 8.13
C GLY A 71 12.38 -1.81 9.14
N ALA A 72 11.08 -2.06 9.34
CA ALA A 72 10.62 -3.16 10.18
C ALA A 72 11.12 -4.51 9.62
N THR A 73 11.70 -5.32 10.50
CA THR A 73 12.13 -6.68 10.20
C THR A 73 11.07 -7.66 10.68
N LEU A 74 10.59 -8.50 9.77
CA LEU A 74 9.62 -9.55 10.03
C LEU A 74 10.31 -10.90 9.85
N PRO A 75 10.25 -11.82 10.82
CA PRO A 75 10.74 -13.18 10.62
C PRO A 75 9.96 -13.88 9.51
N TRP A 76 10.64 -14.59 8.61
CA TRP A 76 10.01 -15.32 7.49
C TRP A 76 8.93 -16.28 7.98
N GLN A 77 9.21 -16.98 9.07
CA GLN A 77 8.31 -17.95 9.71
C GLN A 77 7.05 -17.35 10.32
N ASP A 78 7.06 -16.04 10.62
CA ASP A 78 5.93 -15.33 11.21
C ASP A 78 5.09 -14.61 10.13
N THR A 79 5.55 -14.66 8.87
CA THR A 79 4.82 -14.16 7.72
C THR A 79 4.16 -15.32 6.96
N PHE A 80 2.82 -15.25 6.86
CA PHE A 80 1.87 -16.14 6.17
C PHE A 80 1.45 -17.42 6.91
#